data_AF-A0A8S2XE93-F1
#
_entry.id   AF-A0A8S2XE93-F1
#
_cell.length_a   1.000
_cell.length_b   1.000
_cell.length_c   1.000
_cell.angle_alpha   90.00
_cell.angle_beta   90.00
_cell.angle_gamma   90.00
#
_symmetry.space_group_name_H-M   'P 1'
#
loop_
_entity.id
_entity.type
_entity.pdbx_description
1 polymer ?
#
loop_
_entity_poly.entity_id
_entity_poly.type
_entity_poly.pdbx_seq_one_letter_code
_entity_poly.pdbx_strand_id
1 'polypeptide(L)'
;MVAIAALSQNERTLRFIIELQLPNFNVWKPIIKLLQSLHEEESAACGRALESLTCRSKDGKLSPYWPSMLENGLLQCLINVLNESKSDDVLISCYLILLNGMDLQQIKLELGVIKNSFTSILKHIKSPTTNMVTLVGRLLSSLSEEKTLIEQMVEQGVIEAAVAIVEKYHSPQI
;
A
#
# COMPACT_ATOMS: atom_id res chain seq x y z
N MET A 1 -6.62 22.59 5.40
CA MET A 1 -7.47 22.38 4.20
C MET A 1 -7.23 21.02 3.55
N VAL A 2 -5.98 20.65 3.22
CA VAL A 2 -5.67 19.33 2.61
C VAL A 2 -6.13 18.15 3.48
N ALA A 3 -5.78 18.15 4.77
CA ALA A 3 -6.22 17.12 5.71
C ALA A 3 -7.75 17.04 5.80
N ILE A 4 -8.43 18.19 5.82
CA ILE A 4 -9.92 18.24 5.83
C ILE A 4 -10.49 17.63 4.55
N ALA A 5 -9.91 17.92 3.38
CA ALA A 5 -10.34 17.34 2.10
C ALA A 5 -10.13 15.81 2.07
N ALA A 6 -9.00 15.32 2.61
CA ALA A 6 -8.72 13.89 2.74
C ALA A 6 -9.68 13.21 3.73
N LEU A 7 -9.87 13.77 4.91
CA LEU A 7 -10.75 13.22 5.97
C LEU A 7 -12.22 13.23 5.57
N SER A 8 -12.66 14.25 4.83
CA SER A 8 -14.02 14.34 4.28
C SER A 8 -14.23 13.45 3.05
N GLN A 9 -13.20 12.72 2.58
CA GLN A 9 -13.23 11.87 1.39
C GLN A 9 -13.74 12.61 0.14
N ASN A 10 -13.54 13.93 0.09
CA ASN A 10 -13.95 14.75 -1.04
C ASN A 10 -12.84 14.74 -2.10
N GLU A 11 -12.82 13.68 -2.90
CA GLU A 11 -11.82 13.44 -3.94
C GLU A 11 -11.67 14.63 -4.88
N ARG A 12 -12.78 15.21 -5.35
CA ARG A 12 -12.76 16.34 -6.28
C ARG A 12 -12.02 17.54 -5.69
N THR A 13 -12.29 17.85 -4.42
CA THR A 13 -11.62 18.95 -3.72
C THR A 13 -10.15 18.63 -3.47
N LEU A 14 -9.83 17.39 -3.12
CA LEU A 14 -8.45 16.95 -2.91
C LEU A 14 -7.61 17.06 -4.20
N ARG A 15 -8.14 16.57 -5.33
CA ARG A 15 -7.52 16.71 -6.65
C ARG A 15 -7.34 18.17 -7.04
N PHE A 16 -8.37 18.99 -6.85
CA PHE A 16 -8.28 20.43 -7.09
C PHE A 16 -7.16 21.09 -6.28
N ILE A 17 -7.03 20.76 -4.99
CA ILE A 17 -5.95 21.31 -4.15
C ILE A 17 -4.56 20.84 -4.62
N ILE A 18 -4.43 19.58 -5.05
CA ILE A 18 -3.18 19.05 -5.61
C ILE A 18 -2.81 19.79 -6.91
N GLU A 19 -3.80 20.01 -7.78
CA GLU A 19 -3.64 20.66 -9.08
C GLU A 19 -3.35 22.16 -8.99
N LEU A 20 -3.78 22.83 -7.90
CA LEU A 20 -3.44 24.24 -7.66
C LEU A 20 -1.94 24.50 -7.54
N GLN A 21 -1.11 23.46 -7.30
CA GLN A 21 0.35 23.53 -7.18
C GLN A 21 0.83 24.79 -6.44
N LEU A 22 0.28 25.02 -5.25
CA LEU A 22 0.54 26.23 -4.48
C LEU A 22 2.06 26.40 -4.26
N PRO A 23 2.66 27.55 -4.63
CA PRO A 23 4.08 27.79 -4.46
C PRO A 23 4.51 27.55 -3.01
N ASN A 24 5.61 26.82 -2.82
CA ASN A 24 6.19 26.48 -1.51
C ASN A 24 5.33 25.60 -0.59
N PHE A 25 4.24 25.01 -1.09
CA PHE A 25 3.42 24.10 -0.29
C PHE A 25 3.45 22.68 -0.85
N ASN A 26 3.99 21.76 -0.05
CA ASN A 26 4.00 20.35 -0.38
C ASN A 26 2.74 19.67 0.17
N VAL A 27 1.78 19.42 -0.71
CA VAL A 27 0.49 18.79 -0.38
C VAL A 27 0.65 17.33 0.10
N TRP A 28 1.69 16.62 -0.34
CA TRP A 28 1.86 15.19 -0.10
C TRP A 28 2.35 14.88 1.31
N LYS A 29 3.29 15.67 1.85
CA LYS A 29 3.83 15.45 3.20
C LYS A 29 2.74 15.38 4.29
N PRO A 30 1.78 16.34 4.37
CA PRO A 30 0.69 16.24 5.33
C PRO A 30 -0.24 15.04 5.11
N ILE A 31 -0.53 14.67 3.85
CA ILE A 31 -1.38 13.51 3.54
C ILE A 31 -0.70 12.22 3.98
N ILE A 32 0.57 12.03 3.62
CA ILE A 32 1.34 10.83 3.99
C ILE A 32 1.47 10.74 5.51
N LYS A 33 1.72 11.86 6.20
CA LYS A 33 1.75 11.89 7.67
C LYS A 33 0.40 11.51 8.29
N LEU A 34 -0.73 11.91 7.68
CA LEU A 34 -2.07 11.61 8.18
C LEU A 34 -2.39 10.10 8.10
N LEU A 35 -1.83 9.39 7.12
CA LEU A 35 -1.93 7.93 7.05
C LEU A 35 -1.32 7.24 8.27
N GLN A 36 -0.33 7.87 8.92
CA GLN A 36 0.30 7.38 10.16
C GLN A 36 -0.35 7.94 11.43
N SER A 37 -1.55 8.53 11.34
CA SER A 37 -2.26 9.04 12.52
C SER A 37 -2.50 7.93 13.54
N LEU A 38 -2.36 8.27 14.83
CA LEU A 38 -2.74 7.38 15.93
C LEU A 38 -4.28 7.22 16.04
N HIS A 39 -5.03 8.11 15.38
CA HIS A 39 -6.47 8.01 15.26
C HIS A 39 -6.80 7.12 14.05
N GLU A 40 -7.21 5.88 14.32
CA GLU A 40 -7.47 4.87 13.27
C GLU A 40 -8.49 5.35 12.23
N GLU A 41 -9.53 6.09 12.65
CA GLU A 41 -10.53 6.65 11.74
C GLU A 41 -9.93 7.66 10.75
N GLU A 42 -8.99 8.50 11.21
CA GLU A 42 -8.30 9.47 10.36
C GLU A 42 -7.35 8.77 9.39
N SER A 43 -6.58 7.80 9.89
CA SER A 43 -5.69 6.98 9.09
C SER A 43 -6.48 6.22 8.00
N ALA A 44 -7.61 5.61 8.36
CA ALA A 44 -8.46 4.88 7.42
C ALA A 44 -9.10 5.80 6.37
N ALA A 45 -9.59 6.98 6.77
CA ALA A 45 -10.12 7.97 5.83
C ALA A 45 -9.03 8.47 4.87
N CYS A 46 -7.82 8.71 5.38
CA CYS A 46 -6.67 9.07 4.54
C CYS A 46 -6.26 7.94 3.59
N GLY A 47 -6.29 6.69 4.06
CA GLY A 47 -6.03 5.49 3.25
C GLY A 47 -6.97 5.40 2.05
N ARG A 48 -8.28 5.55 2.28
CA ARG A 48 -9.29 5.57 1.21
C ARG A 48 -9.10 6.73 0.23
N ALA A 49 -8.71 7.92 0.72
CA ALA A 49 -8.41 9.05 -0.15
C ALA A 49 -7.20 8.77 -1.05
N LEU A 50 -6.13 8.19 -0.50
CA LEU A 50 -4.94 7.78 -1.26
C LEU A 50 -5.23 6.63 -2.24
N GLU A 51 -6.08 5.69 -1.86
CA GLU A 51 -6.56 4.62 -2.76
C GLU A 51 -7.22 5.23 -4.01
N SER A 52 -8.16 6.15 -3.82
CA SER A 52 -8.81 6.86 -4.94
C SER A 52 -7.81 7.65 -5.80
N LEU A 53 -6.83 8.31 -5.18
CA LEU A 53 -5.79 9.04 -5.90
C LEU A 53 -4.82 8.14 -6.67
N THR A 54 -4.65 6.88 -6.26
CA THR A 54 -3.71 5.94 -6.88
C THR A 54 -4.38 5.03 -7.92
N CYS A 55 -5.71 4.92 -7.86
CA CYS A 55 -6.50 4.12 -8.78
C CYS A 55 -6.27 4.53 -10.24
N ARG A 56 -6.36 3.55 -11.14
CA ARG A 56 -6.23 3.78 -12.57
C ARG A 56 -7.40 4.60 -13.08
N SER A 57 -7.11 5.42 -14.08
CA SER A 57 -8.14 6.04 -14.89
C SER A 57 -9.00 4.97 -15.59
N LYS A 58 -10.18 5.37 -16.08
CA LYS A 58 -11.08 4.49 -16.85
C LYS A 58 -10.40 3.88 -18.08
N ASP A 59 -9.40 4.56 -18.63
CA ASP A 59 -8.61 4.12 -19.78
C ASP A 59 -7.43 3.19 -19.38
N GLY A 60 -7.35 2.76 -18.12
CA GLY A 60 -6.31 1.88 -17.60
C GLY A 60 -4.96 2.57 -17.33
N LYS A 61 -4.84 3.88 -17.57
CA LYS A 61 -3.61 4.63 -17.28
C LYS A 61 -3.40 4.79 -15.78
N LEU A 62 -2.13 4.69 -15.38
CA LEU A 62 -1.67 4.95 -14.02
C LEU A 62 -1.98 6.39 -13.61
N SER A 63 -2.17 6.59 -12.30
CA SER A 63 -2.39 7.90 -11.74
C SER A 63 -1.18 8.83 -11.99
N PRO A 64 -1.41 10.10 -12.40
CA PRO A 64 -0.33 11.05 -12.61
C PRO A 64 0.36 11.47 -11.30
N TYR A 65 -0.22 11.14 -10.15
CA TYR A 65 0.29 11.57 -8.84
C TYR A 65 1.41 10.67 -8.29
N TRP A 66 1.63 9.50 -8.89
CA TRP A 66 2.59 8.50 -8.43
C TRP A 66 4.00 9.06 -8.20
N PRO A 67 4.64 9.77 -9.15
CA PRO A 67 5.98 10.29 -8.95
C PRO A 67 6.09 11.18 -7.71
N SER A 68 5.16 12.13 -7.56
CA SER A 68 5.17 13.05 -6.42
C SER A 68 4.89 12.35 -5.09
N MET A 69 4.05 11.31 -5.07
CA MET A 69 3.83 10.52 -3.86
C MET A 69 5.08 9.74 -3.45
N LEU A 70 5.77 9.12 -4.41
CA LEU A 70 7.01 8.36 -4.16
C LEU A 70 8.14 9.28 -3.68
N GLU A 71 8.36 10.42 -4.33
CA GLU A 71 9.33 11.45 -3.91
C GLU A 71 9.09 11.95 -2.46
N ASN A 72 7.85 11.85 -1.97
CA ASN A 72 7.48 12.23 -0.62
C ASN A 72 7.45 11.06 0.38
N GLY A 73 8.00 9.92 0.01
CA GLY A 73 8.20 8.79 0.92
C GLY A 73 6.95 7.95 1.15
N LEU A 74 5.99 7.95 0.22
CA LEU A 74 4.77 7.14 0.34
C LEU A 74 5.11 5.67 0.60
N LEU A 75 6.06 5.09 -0.15
CA LEU A 75 6.34 3.66 -0.04
C LEU A 75 6.88 3.26 1.33
N GLN A 76 7.84 4.03 1.86
CA GLN A 76 8.35 3.82 3.22
C GLN A 76 7.24 3.98 4.27
N CYS A 77 6.36 4.97 4.09
CA CYS A 77 5.21 5.15 4.94
C CYS A 77 4.27 3.93 4.93
N LEU A 78 3.95 3.39 3.76
CA LEU A 78 3.10 2.21 3.62
C LEU A 78 3.70 0.99 4.35
N ILE A 79 5.01 0.74 4.18
CA ILE A 79 5.68 -0.36 4.88
C ILE A 79 5.66 -0.18 6.40
N ASN A 80 5.84 1.05 6.90
CA ASN A 80 5.74 1.33 8.34
C ASN A 80 4.31 1.08 8.85
N VAL A 81 3.29 1.52 8.11
CA VAL A 81 1.89 1.30 8.47
C VAL A 81 1.54 -0.19 8.46
N LEU A 82 1.99 -0.95 7.46
CA LEU A 82 1.84 -2.41 7.43
C LEU A 82 2.53 -3.09 8.61
N ASN A 83 3.62 -2.52 9.12
CA ASN A 83 4.35 -3.08 10.25
C ASN A 83 3.66 -2.83 11.60
N GLU A 84 2.99 -1.68 11.74
CA GLU A 84 2.54 -1.12 13.03
C GLU A 84 1.02 -1.13 13.22
N SER A 85 0.24 -0.98 12.15
CA SER A 85 -1.22 -0.86 12.22
C SER A 85 -1.88 -2.19 12.58
N LYS A 86 -2.96 -2.10 13.38
CA LYS A 86 -3.86 -3.21 13.72
C LYS A 86 -5.24 -3.08 13.06
N SER A 87 -5.48 -1.97 12.36
CA SER A 87 -6.75 -1.69 11.72
C SER A 87 -6.79 -2.33 10.34
N ASP A 88 -7.67 -3.31 10.15
CA ASP A 88 -7.86 -4.00 8.87
C ASP A 88 -8.18 -3.01 7.74
N ASP A 89 -8.99 -1.97 8.00
CA ASP A 89 -9.34 -0.95 7.01
C ASP A 89 -8.11 -0.18 6.48
N VAL A 90 -7.21 0.20 7.40
CA VAL A 90 -5.95 0.88 7.07
C VAL A 90 -5.04 -0.05 6.28
N LEU A 91 -4.90 -1.30 6.74
CA LEU A 91 -4.07 -2.31 6.10
C LEU A 91 -4.57 -2.63 4.68
N ILE A 92 -5.88 -2.83 4.50
CA ILE A 92 -6.52 -3.04 3.20
C ILE A 92 -6.21 -1.88 2.27
N SER A 93 -6.39 -0.63 2.73
CA SER A 93 -6.08 0.56 1.94
C SER A 93 -4.61 0.58 1.51
N CYS A 94 -3.67 0.23 2.41
CA CYS A 94 -2.25 0.15 2.07
C CYS A 94 -1.95 -0.89 0.99
N TYR A 95 -2.55 -2.08 1.07
CA TYR A 95 -2.40 -3.10 0.04
C TYR A 95 -2.99 -2.68 -1.30
N LEU A 96 -4.16 -2.03 -1.31
CA LEU A 96 -4.78 -1.54 -2.53
C LEU A 96 -3.95 -0.44 -3.19
N ILE A 97 -3.40 0.48 -2.39
CA ILE A 97 -2.45 1.49 -2.89
C ILE A 97 -1.25 0.82 -3.55
N LEU A 98 -0.60 -0.15 -2.87
CA LEU A 98 0.53 -0.88 -3.46
C LEU A 98 0.14 -1.57 -4.77
N LEU A 99 -0.97 -2.31 -4.79
CA LEU A 99 -1.48 -3.01 -5.98
C LEU A 99 -1.76 -2.06 -7.15
N ASN A 100 -2.31 -0.88 -6.88
CA ASN A 100 -2.56 0.14 -7.91
C ASN A 100 -1.28 0.61 -8.61
N GLY A 101 -0.14 0.53 -7.92
CA GLY A 101 1.17 0.96 -8.39
C GLY A 101 2.05 -0.16 -8.95
N MET A 102 1.64 -1.43 -8.92
CA MET A 102 2.55 -2.55 -9.23
C MET A 102 3.14 -2.55 -10.64
N ASP A 103 2.54 -1.87 -11.62
CA ASP A 103 3.13 -1.72 -12.96
C ASP A 103 4.31 -0.72 -12.97
N LEU A 104 4.47 0.08 -11.93
CA LEU A 104 5.61 0.99 -11.79
C LEU A 104 6.82 0.22 -11.34
N GLN A 105 7.78 0.05 -12.23
CA GLN A 105 9.07 -0.57 -11.93
C GLN A 105 9.77 0.09 -10.74
N GLN A 106 9.63 1.40 -10.58
CA GLN A 106 10.16 2.12 -9.42
C GLN A 106 9.66 1.55 -8.09
N ILE A 107 8.38 1.17 -7.97
CA ILE A 107 7.83 0.61 -6.73
C ILE A 107 8.45 -0.76 -6.44
N LYS A 108 8.60 -1.60 -7.47
CA LYS A 108 9.23 -2.93 -7.31
C LYS A 108 10.68 -2.77 -6.83
N LEU A 109 11.45 -1.91 -7.48
CA LEU A 109 12.85 -1.66 -7.12
C LEU A 109 13.00 -1.06 -5.72
N GLU A 110 12.20 -0.05 -5.37
CA GLU A 110 12.27 0.56 -4.03
C GLU A 110 11.84 -0.40 -2.93
N LEU A 111 10.83 -1.26 -3.16
CA LEU A 111 10.46 -2.31 -2.20
C LEU A 111 11.62 -3.27 -1.92
N GLY A 112 12.44 -3.57 -2.93
CA GLY A 112 13.65 -4.38 -2.74
C GLY A 112 14.75 -3.69 -1.93
N VAL A 113 14.74 -2.36 -1.85
CA VAL A 113 15.71 -1.59 -1.05
C VAL A 113 15.21 -1.39 0.39
N ILE A 114 13.89 -1.31 0.61
CA ILE A 114 13.33 -1.12 1.94
C ILE A 114 13.54 -2.38 2.79
N LYS A 115 14.31 -2.23 3.87
CA LYS A 115 14.59 -3.32 4.81
C LYS A 115 13.29 -3.90 5.38
N ASN A 116 13.20 -5.23 5.38
CA ASN A 116 12.06 -5.98 5.91
C ASN A 116 10.71 -5.70 5.21
N SER A 117 10.71 -5.14 3.99
CA SER A 117 9.48 -4.84 3.24
C SER A 117 8.60 -6.08 3.04
N PHE A 118 9.18 -7.18 2.57
CA PHE A 118 8.47 -8.44 2.37
C PHE A 118 8.05 -9.05 3.71
N THR A 119 8.90 -9.00 4.74
CA THR A 119 8.50 -9.47 6.08
C THR A 119 7.28 -8.69 6.61
N SER A 120 7.22 -7.37 6.42
CA SER A 120 6.06 -6.55 6.80
C SER A 120 4.80 -6.92 6.02
N ILE A 121 4.93 -7.22 4.71
CA ILE A 121 3.82 -7.72 3.88
C ILE A 121 3.34 -9.10 4.39
N LEU A 122 4.27 -10.01 4.71
CA LEU A 122 3.95 -11.36 5.14
C LEU A 122 3.26 -11.46 6.50
N LYS A 123 3.39 -10.45 7.39
CA LYS A 123 2.72 -10.44 8.69
C LYS A 123 1.22 -10.72 8.60
N HIS A 124 0.59 -10.28 7.51
CA HIS A 124 -0.85 -10.30 7.33
C HIS A 124 -1.35 -11.55 6.61
N ILE A 125 -0.45 -12.46 6.22
CA ILE A 125 -0.78 -13.72 5.54
C ILE A 125 -1.52 -14.71 6.44
N LYS A 126 -1.39 -14.53 7.76
CA LYS A 126 -2.09 -15.31 8.79
C LYS A 126 -3.41 -14.69 9.23
N SER A 127 -3.83 -13.59 8.59
CA SER A 127 -5.10 -12.94 8.92
C SER A 127 -6.26 -13.93 8.86
N PRO A 128 -7.24 -13.84 9.78
CA PRO A 128 -8.46 -14.64 9.72
C PRO A 128 -9.34 -14.25 8.53
N THR A 129 -9.14 -13.06 7.94
CA THR A 129 -9.96 -12.56 6.82
C THR A 129 -9.38 -12.99 5.47
N THR A 130 -10.17 -13.75 4.70
CA THR A 130 -9.78 -14.20 3.35
C THR A 130 -9.42 -13.04 2.43
N ASN A 131 -10.06 -11.89 2.59
CA ASN A 131 -9.78 -10.67 1.82
C ASN A 131 -8.33 -10.20 2.01
N MET A 132 -7.84 -10.15 3.25
CA MET A 132 -6.47 -9.75 3.55
C MET A 132 -5.46 -10.73 2.96
N VAL A 133 -5.68 -12.04 3.16
CA VAL A 133 -4.82 -13.09 2.59
C VAL A 133 -4.79 -13.00 1.06
N THR A 134 -5.92 -12.71 0.43
CA THR A 134 -6.02 -12.52 -1.03
C THR A 134 -5.22 -11.31 -1.50
N LEU A 135 -5.30 -10.18 -0.80
CA LEU A 135 -4.55 -8.97 -1.14
C LEU A 135 -3.03 -9.19 -1.02
N VAL A 136 -2.60 -9.82 0.08
CA VAL A 136 -1.19 -10.21 0.29
C VAL A 136 -0.72 -11.13 -0.85
N GLY A 137 -1.49 -12.17 -1.16
CA GLY A 137 -1.15 -13.12 -2.23
C GLY A 137 -1.05 -12.46 -3.60
N ARG A 138 -2.00 -11.57 -3.95
CA ARG A 138 -1.97 -10.81 -5.21
C ARG A 138 -0.74 -9.91 -5.31
N LEU A 139 -0.39 -9.24 -4.21
CA LEU A 139 0.79 -8.36 -4.17
C LEU A 139 2.06 -9.18 -4.36
N LEU A 140 2.24 -10.26 -3.61
CA LEU A 140 3.41 -11.14 -3.72
C LEU A 140 3.53 -11.78 -5.10
N SER A 141 2.41 -12.21 -5.70
CA SER A 141 2.41 -12.73 -7.07
C SER A 141 2.91 -11.68 -8.06
N SER A 142 2.48 -10.41 -7.92
CA SER A 142 2.90 -9.31 -8.81
C SER A 142 4.37 -8.95 -8.64
N LEU A 143 4.90 -9.09 -7.42
CA LEU A 143 6.31 -8.87 -7.10
C LEU A 143 7.20 -10.02 -7.59
N SER A 144 6.71 -11.26 -7.56
CA SER A 144 7.46 -12.44 -8.04
C SER A 144 7.71 -12.46 -9.55
N GLU A 145 7.02 -11.63 -10.32
CA GLU A 145 7.31 -11.45 -11.74
C GLU A 145 8.64 -10.71 -11.97
N GLU A 146 9.11 -9.95 -10.96
CA GLU A 146 10.35 -9.21 -11.03
C GLU A 146 11.50 -10.05 -10.49
N LYS A 147 12.31 -10.60 -11.40
CA LYS A 147 13.38 -11.55 -11.09
C LYS A 147 14.41 -10.99 -10.11
N THR A 148 14.64 -9.67 -10.16
CA THR A 148 15.60 -9.00 -9.28
C THR A 148 15.19 -9.01 -7.80
N LEU A 149 13.92 -9.28 -7.49
CA LEU A 149 13.40 -9.35 -6.12
C LEU A 149 13.40 -10.75 -5.52
N ILE A 150 13.60 -11.79 -6.34
CA ILE A 150 13.39 -13.19 -5.92
C ILE A 150 14.27 -13.57 -4.73
N GLU A 151 15.57 -13.25 -4.78
CA GLU A 151 16.50 -13.58 -3.68
C GLU A 151 16.04 -12.94 -2.37
N GLN A 152 15.67 -11.66 -2.40
CA GLN A 152 15.20 -10.93 -1.23
C GLN A 152 13.86 -11.45 -0.70
N MET A 153 12.95 -11.86 -1.59
CA MET A 153 11.69 -12.51 -1.22
C MET A 153 11.93 -13.83 -0.51
N VAL A 154 12.88 -14.64 -0.98
CA VAL A 154 13.27 -15.90 -0.34
C VAL A 154 13.90 -15.63 1.02
N GLU A 155 14.88 -14.73 1.11
CA GLU A 155 15.55 -14.38 2.37
C GLU A 155 14.58 -13.85 3.44
N GLN A 156 13.49 -13.20 3.03
CA GLN A 156 12.47 -12.65 3.93
C GLN A 156 11.30 -13.60 4.19
N GLY A 157 11.37 -14.85 3.74
CA GLY A 157 10.46 -15.94 4.16
C GLY A 157 9.19 -16.11 3.32
N VAL A 158 9.18 -15.63 2.06
CA VAL A 158 7.99 -15.72 1.19
C VAL A 158 7.64 -17.17 0.84
N ILE A 159 8.63 -18.06 0.66
CA ILE A 159 8.39 -19.47 0.32
C ILE A 159 7.68 -20.19 1.47
N GLU A 160 8.20 -20.04 2.68
CA GLU A 160 7.66 -20.66 3.90
C GLU A 160 6.23 -20.19 4.15
N ALA A 161 5.97 -18.91 3.93
CA ALA A 161 4.64 -18.34 4.05
C ALA A 161 3.67 -18.89 3.00
N ALA A 162 4.12 -19.07 1.75
CA ALA A 162 3.31 -19.67 0.69
C ALA A 162 2.96 -21.13 0.98
N VAL A 163 3.94 -21.92 1.46
CA VAL A 163 3.71 -23.32 1.89
C VAL A 163 2.69 -23.38 3.03
N ALA A 164 2.82 -22.51 4.03
CA ALA A 164 1.88 -22.45 5.15
C ALA A 164 0.43 -22.13 4.72
N ILE A 165 0.24 -21.28 3.69
CA ILE A 165 -1.09 -21.06 3.10
C ILE A 165 -1.59 -22.36 2.46
N VAL A 166 -0.79 -22.98 1.60
CA VAL A 166 -1.20 -24.20 0.88
C VAL A 166 -1.62 -25.28 1.86
N GLU A 167 -0.84 -25.52 2.92
CA GLU A 167 -1.15 -26.48 3.98
C GLU A 167 -2.43 -26.16 4.75
N LYS A 168 -2.66 -24.88 5.08
CA LYS A 168 -3.88 -24.41 5.75
C LYS A 168 -5.14 -24.73 4.94
N TYR A 169 -5.07 -24.67 3.61
CA TYR A 169 -6.21 -24.92 2.72
C TYR A 169 -6.27 -26.36 2.17
N HIS A 170 -5.18 -27.13 2.25
CA HIS A 170 -5.15 -28.55 1.86
C HIS A 170 -5.42 -29.51 3.02
N SER A 171 -5.25 -29.09 4.27
CA SER A 171 -5.62 -29.90 5.43
C SER A 171 -7.15 -29.97 5.51
N PRO A 172 -7.79 -31.15 5.33
CA PRO A 172 -9.20 -31.28 5.64
C PRO A 172 -9.38 -30.93 7.12
N GLN A 173 -10.38 -30.11 7.42
CA GLN A 173 -10.84 -29.95 8.79
C GLN A 173 -11.29 -31.34 9.27
N ILE A 174 -10.47 -31.99 10.11
CA ILE A 174 -10.85 -33.20 10.86
C ILE A 174 -11.49 -32.75 12.17
#